data_AF-A0A0Q6LMT9-F1
#
_entry.id   AF-A0A0Q6LMT9-F1
#
_cell.length_a   1.000
_cell.length_b   1.000
_cell.length_c   1.000
_cell.angle_alpha   90.00
_cell.angle_beta   90.00
_cell.angle_gamma   90.00
#
_symmetry.space_group_name_H-M   'P 1'
#
loop_
_entity.id
_entity.type
_entity.pdbx_description
1 polymer ?
#
loop_
_entity_poly.entity_id
_entity_poly.type
_entity_poly.pdbx_seq_one_letter_code
_entity_poly.pdbx_strand_id
1 'polypeptide(L)'
;MASTLEHQNSPLITPKRVVAAPEEAFTILPSWARLIEVLHPGGTATAWSAIAPTIIVVVGRTQLADAGFSSFQYAALYELTRIPGIGVALNGDGKGRFYARITIQDAPEDLTTVSRFLSDAGPYDQIRTTGTPSSDMRGDNLEALPASRRGKYARSIVLHHAKRLATAWEERGDMPEHLTSSTYLENLRRLLRAVDAEAAGADQIEALRQVEHEPSAV
;
A
#
# COMPACT_ATOMS: atom_id res chain seq x y z
N MET A 1 16.17 9.51 -10.56
CA MET A 1 17.04 8.51 -9.90
C MET A 1 17.25 8.84 -8.43
N ALA A 2 17.46 10.10 -8.04
CA ALA A 2 17.59 10.51 -6.63
C ALA A 2 16.43 10.04 -5.72
N SER A 3 15.16 10.25 -6.13
CA SER A 3 14.01 9.89 -5.28
C SER A 3 13.85 8.40 -4.98
N THR A 4 14.35 7.51 -5.85
CA THR A 4 14.29 6.07 -5.61
C THR A 4 15.23 5.65 -4.48
N LEU A 5 16.44 6.18 -4.46
CA LEU A 5 17.43 5.89 -3.41
C LEU A 5 17.05 6.53 -2.08
N GLU A 6 16.49 7.74 -2.10
CA GLU A 6 15.96 8.40 -0.91
C GLU A 6 14.83 7.60 -0.27
N HIS A 7 13.86 7.12 -1.08
CA HIS A 7 12.80 6.25 -0.60
C HIS A 7 13.37 4.97 0.02
N GLN A 8 14.28 4.27 -0.68
CA GLN A 8 14.88 3.03 -0.21
C GLN A 8 15.57 3.18 1.14
N ASN A 9 16.28 4.29 1.35
CA ASN A 9 17.04 4.58 2.57
C ASN A 9 16.22 5.31 3.66
N SER A 10 14.96 5.68 3.38
CA SER A 10 14.10 6.33 4.36
C SER A 10 13.84 5.41 5.56
N PRO A 11 13.63 5.92 6.79
CA PRO A 11 13.25 5.06 7.90
C PRO A 11 11.90 4.38 7.61
N LEU A 12 11.69 3.15 8.12
CA LEU A 12 10.43 2.41 7.89
C LEU A 12 9.22 3.26 8.29
N ILE A 13 8.19 3.18 7.45
CA ILE A 13 6.85 3.61 7.79
C ILE A 13 6.19 2.45 8.52
N THR A 14 6.09 2.58 9.84
CA THR A 14 5.39 1.61 10.70
C THR A 14 3.97 2.07 10.98
N PRO A 15 3.02 1.17 11.35
CA PRO A 15 1.67 1.59 11.74
C PRO A 15 1.68 2.72 12.79
N LYS A 16 2.56 2.61 13.78
CA LYS A 16 2.74 3.61 14.83
C LYS A 16 3.15 4.99 14.29
N ARG A 17 4.07 5.02 13.32
CA ARG A 17 4.58 6.27 12.73
C ARG A 17 3.50 6.97 11.90
N VAL A 18 2.69 6.19 11.18
CA VAL A 18 1.57 6.70 10.37
C VAL A 18 0.52 7.38 11.25
N VAL A 19 0.19 6.79 12.40
CA VAL A 19 -0.77 7.37 13.36
C VAL A 19 -0.22 8.59 14.10
N ALA A 20 1.08 8.58 14.38
CA ALA A 20 1.72 9.66 15.14
C ALA A 20 1.96 10.93 14.28
N ALA A 21 2.41 10.77 13.04
CA ALA A 21 2.80 11.88 12.16
C ALA A 21 2.72 11.49 10.66
N PRO A 22 1.51 11.44 10.07
CA PRO A 22 1.32 10.97 8.70
C PRO A 22 2.03 11.85 7.66
N GLU A 23 2.03 13.18 7.82
CA GLU A 23 2.73 14.10 6.92
C GLU A 23 4.23 13.88 6.93
N GLU A 24 4.81 13.71 8.12
CA GLU A 24 6.24 13.43 8.25
C GLU A 24 6.59 12.06 7.63
N ALA A 25 5.74 11.05 7.89
CA ALA A 25 5.93 9.71 7.36
C ALA A 25 6.00 9.67 5.82
N PHE A 26 5.25 10.52 5.13
CA PHE A 26 5.13 10.53 3.67
C PHE A 26 5.88 11.68 2.98
N THR A 27 6.85 12.30 3.65
CA THR A 27 7.63 13.42 3.09
C THR A 27 8.44 13.01 1.86
N ILE A 28 8.93 11.76 1.82
CA ILE A 28 9.69 11.23 0.69
C ILE A 28 8.72 10.59 -0.30
N LEU A 29 8.80 10.95 -1.57
CA LEU A 29 7.93 10.39 -2.60
C LEU A 29 8.52 9.11 -3.19
N PRO A 30 7.75 8.00 -3.28
CA PRO A 30 8.18 6.84 -4.03
C PRO A 30 8.20 7.17 -5.53
N SER A 31 9.05 6.51 -6.30
CA SER A 31 9.32 6.88 -7.71
C SER A 31 8.10 6.83 -8.66
N TRP A 32 7.05 6.12 -8.27
CA TRP A 32 5.79 5.99 -8.99
C TRP A 32 4.78 7.11 -8.67
N ALA A 33 4.92 7.76 -7.52
CA ALA A 33 4.09 8.91 -7.13
C ALA A 33 4.63 10.20 -7.77
N ARG A 34 3.72 11.12 -8.05
CA ARG A 34 4.03 12.46 -8.58
C ARG A 34 3.75 13.56 -7.56
N LEU A 35 2.75 13.33 -6.73
CA LEU A 35 2.29 14.24 -5.70
C LEU A 35 1.62 13.38 -4.62
N ILE A 36 1.77 13.79 -3.37
CA ILE A 36 1.00 13.29 -2.23
C ILE A 36 0.39 14.50 -1.53
N GLU A 37 -0.89 14.42 -1.23
CA GLU A 37 -1.56 15.35 -0.32
C GLU A 37 -2.19 14.56 0.83
N VAL A 38 -1.99 15.06 2.04
CA VAL A 38 -2.59 14.53 3.27
C VAL A 38 -3.76 15.42 3.64
N LEU A 39 -4.98 14.89 3.50
CA LEU A 39 -6.21 15.62 3.76
C LEU A 39 -6.83 15.19 5.08
N HIS A 40 -7.28 16.16 5.87
CA HIS A 40 -7.85 15.93 7.20
C HIS A 40 -9.35 16.24 7.20
N PRO A 41 -10.21 15.27 6.85
CA PRO A 41 -11.64 15.49 6.81
C PRO A 41 -12.18 15.76 8.21
N GLY A 42 -12.81 16.92 8.40
CA GLY A 42 -13.45 17.30 9.68
C GLY A 42 -12.55 18.07 10.67
N GLY A 43 -11.36 18.51 10.25
CA GLY A 43 -10.42 19.28 11.08
C GLY A 43 -9.05 18.60 11.14
N THR A 44 -8.01 19.30 11.60
CA THR A 44 -6.63 18.77 11.63
C THR A 44 -6.55 17.50 12.49
N ALA A 45 -6.22 16.35 11.88
CA ALA A 45 -5.90 15.17 12.67
C ALA A 45 -4.60 15.46 13.44
N THR A 46 -4.71 15.50 14.76
CA THR A 46 -3.54 15.56 15.63
C THR A 46 -2.95 14.15 15.77
N ALA A 47 -1.69 14.07 16.20
CA ALA A 47 -1.08 12.81 16.58
C ALA A 47 -2.03 11.99 17.47
N TRP A 48 -2.20 10.70 17.16
CA TRP A 48 -3.03 9.78 17.92
C TRP A 48 -4.53 10.09 17.93
N SER A 49 -5.03 10.81 16.92
CA SER A 49 -6.45 11.04 16.70
C SER A 49 -7.15 9.78 16.17
N ALA A 50 -8.45 9.63 16.42
CA ALA A 50 -9.28 8.63 15.72
C ALA A 50 -9.61 9.06 14.28
N ILE A 51 -9.54 10.36 13.98
CA ILE A 51 -9.77 10.90 12.64
C ILE A 51 -8.56 10.58 11.77
N ALA A 52 -8.70 9.61 10.88
CA ALA A 52 -7.67 9.23 9.93
C ALA A 52 -7.60 10.22 8.76
N PRO A 53 -6.42 10.71 8.37
CA PRO A 53 -6.30 11.48 7.17
C PRO A 53 -6.51 10.60 5.94
N THR A 54 -7.01 11.23 4.88
CA THR A 54 -7.07 10.65 3.54
C THR A 54 -5.83 11.05 2.78
N ILE A 55 -5.15 10.07 2.19
CA ILE A 55 -3.95 10.29 1.39
C ILE A 55 -4.33 10.29 -0.08
N ILE A 56 -4.18 11.44 -0.74
CA ILE A 56 -4.39 11.57 -2.19
C ILE A 56 -3.04 11.47 -2.88
N VAL A 57 -2.92 10.55 -3.83
CA VAL A 57 -1.68 10.31 -4.57
C VAL A 57 -1.93 10.48 -6.05
N VAL A 58 -1.12 11.30 -6.71
CA VAL A 58 -1.13 11.40 -8.18
C VAL A 58 -0.17 10.37 -8.76
N VAL A 59 -0.68 9.48 -9.60
CA VAL A 59 0.06 8.37 -10.21
C VAL A 59 0.13 8.54 -11.72
N GLY A 60 1.25 8.11 -12.30
CA GLY A 60 1.42 8.01 -13.76
C GLY A 60 2.57 8.86 -14.30
N ARG A 61 2.81 8.73 -15.62
CA ARG A 61 3.87 9.46 -16.32
C ARG A 61 3.30 10.38 -17.40
N THR A 62 2.66 9.77 -18.40
CA THR A 62 2.06 10.49 -19.53
C THR A 62 0.61 10.88 -19.26
N GLN A 63 -0.10 10.00 -18.58
CA GLN A 63 -1.44 10.25 -18.06
C GLN A 63 -1.35 10.24 -16.54
N LEU A 64 -1.99 11.22 -15.93
CA LEU A 64 -2.05 11.38 -14.48
C LEU A 64 -3.46 11.01 -14.01
N ALA A 65 -3.53 10.30 -12.89
CA ALA A 65 -4.77 10.05 -12.17
C ALA A 65 -4.50 10.18 -10.68
N ASP A 66 -5.44 10.77 -9.95
CA ASP A 66 -5.47 10.72 -8.50
C ASP A 66 -5.96 9.35 -8.04
N ALA A 67 -5.48 8.93 -6.86
CA ALA A 67 -6.01 7.82 -6.11
C ALA A 67 -6.04 8.18 -4.61
N GLY A 68 -7.18 7.97 -3.96
CA GLY A 68 -7.36 8.19 -2.53
C GLY A 68 -7.14 6.91 -1.74
N PHE A 69 -6.42 6.99 -0.62
CA PHE A 69 -6.12 5.87 0.27
C PHE A 69 -6.33 6.26 1.73
N SER A 70 -6.55 5.27 2.60
CA SER A 70 -6.31 5.46 4.03
C SER A 70 -4.81 5.56 4.28
N SER A 71 -4.45 6.03 5.47
CA SER A 71 -3.04 6.18 5.82
C SER A 71 -2.32 4.83 5.90
N PHE A 72 -2.97 3.77 6.40
CA PHE A 72 -2.38 2.42 6.40
C PHE A 72 -2.31 1.80 5.00
N GLN A 73 -3.32 2.00 4.16
CA GLN A 73 -3.29 1.51 2.77
C GLN A 73 -2.13 2.13 1.99
N TYR A 74 -1.95 3.45 2.10
CA TYR A 74 -0.84 4.12 1.43
C TYR A 74 0.51 3.67 2.00
N ALA A 75 0.64 3.57 3.33
CA ALA A 75 1.85 3.06 3.96
C ALA A 75 2.22 1.63 3.51
N ALA A 76 1.22 0.74 3.36
CA ALA A 76 1.46 -0.61 2.85
C ALA A 76 1.98 -0.60 1.41
N LEU A 77 1.44 0.25 0.52
CA LEU A 77 1.93 0.40 -0.85
C LEU A 77 3.30 1.06 -0.91
N TYR A 78 3.52 2.08 -0.08
CA TYR A 78 4.80 2.77 0.05
C TYR A 78 5.90 1.76 0.38
N GLU A 79 5.74 1.03 1.49
CA GLU A 79 6.69 0.03 1.93
C GLU A 79 6.83 -1.12 0.94
N LEU A 80 5.73 -1.61 0.34
CA LEU A 80 5.79 -2.64 -0.70
C LEU A 80 6.71 -2.24 -1.86
N THR A 81 6.70 -0.96 -2.25
CA THR A 81 7.51 -0.43 -3.35
C THR A 81 8.89 0.08 -2.93
N ARG A 82 9.26 -0.09 -1.66
CA ARG A 82 10.63 0.17 -1.18
C ARG A 82 11.63 -0.75 -1.86
N ILE A 83 11.24 -2.02 -2.05
CA ILE A 83 12.13 -3.02 -2.64
C ILE A 83 12.35 -2.73 -4.14
N PRO A 84 13.61 -2.68 -4.61
CA PRO A 84 13.90 -2.64 -6.04
C PRO A 84 13.19 -3.76 -6.81
N GLY A 85 12.49 -3.39 -7.89
CA GLY A 85 11.78 -4.35 -8.75
C GLY A 85 10.28 -4.47 -8.47
N ILE A 86 9.77 -3.89 -7.38
CA ILE A 86 8.32 -3.71 -7.16
C ILE A 86 7.97 -2.24 -7.36
N GLY A 87 6.91 -1.98 -8.13
CA GLY A 87 6.44 -0.63 -8.40
C GLY A 87 4.92 -0.57 -8.55
N VAL A 88 4.41 0.66 -8.72
CA VAL A 88 3.03 0.91 -9.10
C VAL A 88 3.01 1.62 -10.45
N ALA A 89 2.13 1.16 -11.34
CA ALA A 89 1.91 1.77 -12.64
C ALA A 89 0.43 2.08 -12.83
N LEU A 90 0.14 3.20 -13.50
CA LEU A 90 -1.20 3.50 -13.98
C LEU A 90 -1.46 2.68 -15.26
N ASN A 91 -2.62 2.03 -15.32
CA ASN A 91 -3.09 1.35 -16.52
C ASN A 91 -4.44 1.91 -16.95
N GLY A 92 -4.67 1.99 -18.25
CA GLY A 92 -5.96 2.38 -18.83
C GLY A 92 -6.68 1.18 -19.42
N ASP A 93 -8.01 1.15 -19.35
CA ASP A 93 -8.82 0.11 -20.01
C ASP A 93 -9.17 0.44 -21.48
N GLY A 94 -8.67 1.56 -22.00
CA GLY A 94 -9.00 2.09 -23.33
C GLY A 94 -10.37 2.75 -23.43
N LYS A 95 -11.17 2.74 -22.35
CA LYS A 95 -12.51 3.34 -22.24
C LYS A 95 -12.53 4.57 -21.34
N GLY A 96 -11.35 5.14 -21.09
CA GLY A 96 -11.16 6.31 -20.23
C GLY A 96 -11.10 5.99 -18.74
N ARG A 97 -11.13 4.72 -18.32
CA ARG A 97 -10.93 4.36 -16.91
C ARG A 97 -9.46 4.06 -16.66
N PHE A 98 -8.97 4.61 -15.57
CA PHE A 98 -7.61 4.37 -15.08
C PHE A 98 -7.64 3.60 -13.77
N TYR A 99 -6.66 2.72 -13.59
CA TYR A 99 -6.46 2.01 -12.34
C TYR A 99 -4.98 1.77 -12.08
N ALA A 100 -4.61 1.75 -10.81
CA ALA A 100 -3.25 1.43 -10.40
C ALA A 100 -3.04 -0.09 -10.34
N ARG A 101 -1.89 -0.55 -10.85
CA ARG A 101 -1.44 -1.94 -10.75
C ARG A 101 -0.05 -2.02 -10.14
N ILE A 102 0.19 -3.07 -9.37
CA ILE A 102 1.51 -3.45 -8.90
C ILE A 102 2.24 -4.12 -10.06
N THR A 103 3.48 -3.69 -10.29
CA THR A 103 4.38 -4.24 -11.30
C THR A 103 5.55 -4.90 -10.62
N ILE A 104 5.94 -6.08 -11.10
CA ILE A 104 7.06 -6.87 -10.57
C ILE A 104 8.01 -7.12 -11.75
N GLN A 105 9.24 -6.62 -11.65
CA GLN A 105 10.17 -6.52 -12.79
C GLN A 105 10.49 -7.90 -13.41
N ASP A 106 10.58 -8.95 -12.60
CA ASP A 106 10.90 -10.31 -13.01
C ASP A 106 9.69 -11.25 -13.05
N ALA A 107 8.48 -10.71 -12.87
CA ALA A 107 7.21 -11.40 -13.06
C ALA A 107 6.19 -10.48 -13.75
N PRO A 108 6.46 -10.03 -14.99
CA PRO A 108 5.60 -9.07 -15.71
C PRO A 108 4.18 -9.59 -15.99
N GLU A 109 3.98 -10.91 -16.00
CA GLU A 109 2.68 -11.58 -16.11
C GLU A 109 1.85 -11.46 -14.83
N ASP A 110 2.47 -11.17 -13.70
CA ASP A 110 1.81 -11.06 -12.41
C ASP A 110 1.15 -9.69 -12.21
N LEU A 111 0.14 -9.43 -13.03
CA LEU A 111 -0.63 -8.18 -13.04
C LEU A 111 -1.65 -8.15 -11.90
N THR A 112 -1.26 -7.67 -10.73
CA THR A 112 -2.15 -7.45 -9.58
C THR A 112 -2.57 -5.99 -9.50
N THR A 113 -3.87 -5.68 -9.55
CA THR A 113 -4.36 -4.33 -9.28
C THR A 113 -4.18 -3.96 -7.81
N VAL A 114 -3.91 -2.68 -7.53
CA VAL A 114 -3.74 -2.18 -6.15
C VAL A 114 -4.94 -2.49 -5.26
N SER A 115 -6.17 -2.30 -5.76
CA SER A 115 -7.40 -2.60 -5.00
C SER A 115 -7.47 -4.06 -4.57
N ARG A 116 -7.21 -5.01 -5.49
CA ARG A 116 -7.15 -6.45 -5.16
C ARG A 116 -6.10 -6.79 -4.11
N PHE A 117 -4.95 -6.12 -4.12
CA PHE A 117 -3.90 -6.34 -3.13
C PHE A 117 -4.33 -5.84 -1.74
N LEU A 118 -4.88 -4.62 -1.69
CA LEU A 118 -5.30 -4.00 -0.44
C LEU A 118 -6.53 -4.69 0.17
N SER A 119 -7.49 -5.16 -0.63
CA SER A 119 -8.69 -5.86 -0.14
C SER A 119 -8.52 -7.38 0.06
N ASP A 120 -7.30 -7.91 0.01
CA ASP A 120 -7.01 -9.35 0.06
C ASP A 120 -7.86 -10.22 -0.89
N ALA A 121 -8.08 -9.73 -2.11
CA ALA A 121 -9.03 -10.37 -3.01
C ALA A 121 -8.64 -11.81 -3.34
N GLY A 122 -9.54 -12.74 -3.03
CA GLY A 122 -9.40 -14.15 -3.33
C GLY A 122 -9.52 -14.44 -4.84
N PRO A 123 -9.33 -15.71 -5.22
CA PRO A 123 -9.37 -16.14 -6.62
C PRO A 123 -10.76 -16.01 -7.25
N TYR A 124 -11.82 -15.87 -6.46
CA TYR A 124 -13.19 -15.72 -6.95
C TYR A 124 -13.79 -14.35 -6.64
N ASP A 125 -12.97 -13.40 -6.20
CA ASP A 125 -13.44 -12.05 -5.90
C ASP A 125 -13.06 -11.11 -7.04
N GLN A 126 -13.93 -10.18 -7.37
CA GLN A 126 -13.66 -8.98 -8.15
C GLN A 126 -13.84 -7.79 -7.21
N ILE A 127 -12.84 -6.91 -7.14
CA ILE A 127 -12.96 -5.68 -6.35
C ILE A 127 -13.54 -4.56 -7.22
N ARG A 128 -14.53 -3.84 -6.70
CA ARG A 128 -15.10 -2.63 -7.29
C ARG A 128 -15.10 -1.49 -6.29
N THR A 129 -15.07 -0.27 -6.79
CA THR A 129 -15.34 0.93 -5.98
C THR A 129 -16.85 1.14 -5.87
N THR A 130 -17.39 1.33 -4.67
CA THR A 130 -18.84 1.44 -4.40
C THR A 130 -19.44 2.81 -4.76
N GLY A 131 -18.62 3.77 -5.20
CA GLY A 131 -19.05 5.10 -5.61
C GLY A 131 -18.32 5.68 -6.83
N THR A 132 -18.71 6.91 -7.17
CA THR A 132 -17.95 7.81 -8.06
C THR A 132 -17.31 8.89 -7.17
N PRO A 133 -16.02 9.22 -7.35
CA PRO A 133 -15.11 8.76 -8.40
C PRO A 133 -14.49 7.39 -8.13
N SER A 134 -14.13 6.67 -9.21
CA SER A 134 -13.41 5.39 -9.14
C SER A 134 -11.94 5.52 -8.68
N SER A 135 -11.50 6.72 -8.30
CA SER A 135 -10.16 6.99 -7.77
C SER A 135 -10.07 6.77 -6.26
N ASP A 136 -11.18 6.72 -5.53
CA ASP A 136 -11.15 6.47 -4.09
C ASP A 136 -10.99 4.96 -3.80
N MET A 137 -9.80 4.57 -3.35
CA MET A 137 -9.39 3.19 -3.06
C MET A 137 -9.46 2.88 -1.55
N ARG A 138 -10.07 3.75 -0.74
CA ARG A 138 -10.27 3.50 0.69
C ARG A 138 -11.13 2.27 0.92
N GLY A 139 -10.82 1.52 1.99
CA GLY A 139 -11.40 0.19 2.23
C GLY A 139 -12.92 0.21 2.35
N ASP A 140 -13.47 1.26 2.94
CA ASP A 140 -14.91 1.53 3.04
C ASP A 140 -15.59 1.80 1.68
N ASN A 141 -14.81 2.17 0.66
CA ASN A 141 -15.27 2.35 -0.71
C ASN A 141 -14.94 1.15 -1.63
N LEU A 142 -14.33 0.08 -1.11
CA LEU A 142 -14.02 -1.12 -1.88
C LEU A 142 -14.98 -2.27 -1.52
N GLU A 143 -15.58 -2.88 -2.54
CA GLU A 143 -16.48 -4.03 -2.39
C GLU A 143 -15.94 -5.23 -3.17
N ALA A 144 -15.91 -6.38 -2.48
CA ALA A 144 -15.63 -7.66 -3.10
C ALA A 144 -16.94 -8.28 -3.63
N LEU A 145 -16.98 -8.52 -4.93
CA LEU A 145 -18.08 -9.17 -5.63
C LEU A 145 -17.65 -10.51 -6.21
N PRO A 146 -18.55 -11.48 -6.38
CA PRO A 146 -18.21 -12.72 -7.08
C PRO A 146 -17.70 -12.47 -8.51
N ALA A 147 -16.56 -13.07 -8.85
CA ALA A 147 -15.96 -13.02 -10.17
C ALA A 147 -16.42 -14.20 -11.04
N SER A 148 -16.67 -13.93 -12.32
CA SER A 148 -17.07 -14.97 -13.29
C SER A 148 -15.90 -15.85 -13.77
N ARG A 149 -14.66 -15.50 -13.43
CA ARG A 149 -13.45 -16.24 -13.81
C ARG A 149 -12.54 -16.36 -12.61
N ARG A 150 -11.89 -17.51 -12.49
CA ARG A 150 -10.86 -17.74 -11.48
C ARG A 150 -9.68 -16.80 -11.73
N GLY A 151 -9.45 -15.90 -10.78
CA GLY A 151 -8.25 -15.11 -10.64
C GLY A 151 -7.25 -15.79 -9.70
N LYS A 152 -6.53 -14.96 -8.95
CA LYS A 152 -5.42 -15.38 -8.08
C LYS A 152 -5.55 -14.76 -6.70
N TYR A 153 -4.93 -15.37 -5.69
CA TYR A 153 -4.78 -14.80 -4.35
C TYR A 153 -3.84 -13.60 -4.42
N ALA A 154 -4.41 -12.42 -4.61
CA ALA A 154 -3.68 -11.24 -5.06
C ALA A 154 -2.57 -10.85 -4.08
N ARG A 155 -2.91 -10.77 -2.79
CA ARG A 155 -1.98 -10.41 -1.73
C ARG A 155 -0.90 -11.46 -1.52
N SER A 156 -1.27 -12.73 -1.43
CA SER A 156 -0.31 -13.83 -1.23
C SER A 156 0.76 -13.90 -2.32
N ILE A 157 0.39 -13.69 -3.58
CA ILE A 157 1.35 -13.70 -4.71
C ILE A 157 2.29 -12.50 -4.64
N VAL A 158 1.76 -11.30 -4.37
CA VAL A 158 2.60 -10.11 -4.24
C VAL A 158 3.56 -10.24 -3.06
N LEU A 159 3.09 -10.74 -1.91
CA LEU A 159 3.94 -10.96 -0.73
C LEU A 159 4.97 -12.06 -0.94
N HIS A 160 4.66 -13.09 -1.75
CA HIS A 160 5.65 -14.09 -2.15
C HIS A 160 6.81 -13.45 -2.92
N HIS A 161 6.52 -12.59 -3.89
CA HIS A 161 7.54 -11.85 -4.63
C HIS A 161 8.30 -10.84 -3.76
N ALA A 162 7.60 -10.10 -2.91
CA ALA A 162 8.23 -9.18 -1.95
C ALA A 162 9.21 -9.92 -1.05
N LYS A 163 8.85 -11.10 -0.52
CA LYS A 163 9.76 -11.94 0.27
C LYS A 163 11.00 -12.34 -0.52
N ARG A 164 10.80 -12.91 -1.71
CA ARG A 164 11.89 -13.37 -2.58
C ARG A 164 12.87 -12.23 -2.91
N LEU A 165 12.35 -11.07 -3.30
CA LEU A 165 13.17 -9.90 -3.64
C LEU A 165 13.84 -9.29 -2.41
N ALA A 166 13.18 -9.21 -1.26
CA ALA A 166 13.76 -8.75 0.00
C ALA A 166 14.96 -9.61 0.42
N THR A 167 14.78 -10.94 0.40
CA THR A 167 15.85 -11.88 0.77
C THR A 167 17.02 -11.78 -0.20
N ALA A 168 16.75 -11.74 -1.51
CA ALA A 168 17.83 -11.56 -2.50
C ALA A 168 18.53 -10.20 -2.36
N TRP A 169 17.82 -9.14 -1.95
CA TRP A 169 18.39 -7.81 -1.72
C TRP A 169 19.32 -7.79 -0.49
N GLU A 170 18.92 -8.48 0.59
CA GLU A 170 19.75 -8.69 1.78
C GLU A 170 20.97 -9.58 1.50
N GLU A 171 20.81 -10.70 0.79
CA GLU A 171 21.92 -11.61 0.44
C GLU A 171 23.02 -10.95 -0.40
N ARG A 172 22.67 -9.93 -1.19
CA ARG A 172 23.65 -9.14 -1.95
C ARG A 172 24.36 -8.07 -1.12
N GLY A 173 23.91 -7.81 0.11
CA GLY A 173 24.42 -6.72 0.95
C GLY A 173 23.97 -5.33 0.50
N ASP A 174 22.92 -5.25 -0.32
CA ASP A 174 22.41 -4.00 -0.89
C ASP A 174 21.27 -3.39 -0.02
N MET A 175 20.76 -4.12 0.97
CA MET A 175 19.70 -3.66 1.88
C MET A 175 20.24 -2.58 2.84
N PRO A 176 19.48 -1.51 3.16
CA PRO A 176 19.95 -0.47 4.07
C PRO A 176 20.38 -1.03 5.44
N GLU A 177 21.45 -0.50 6.03
CA GLU A 177 22.08 -1.03 7.25
C GLU A 177 21.12 -1.22 8.45
N HIS A 178 20.05 -0.44 8.50
CA HIS A 178 19.06 -0.47 9.57
C HIS A 178 17.90 -1.43 9.31
N LEU A 179 17.93 -2.19 8.21
CA LEU A 179 16.87 -3.10 7.76
C LEU A 179 17.41 -4.51 7.55
N THR A 180 16.54 -5.48 7.81
CA THR A 180 16.70 -6.88 7.42
C THR A 180 15.47 -7.30 6.63
N SER A 181 15.57 -8.35 5.82
CA SER A 181 14.40 -8.83 5.06
C SER A 181 13.26 -9.23 6.02
N SER A 182 13.61 -9.80 7.18
CA SER A 182 12.67 -10.17 8.23
C SER A 182 11.94 -8.96 8.83
N THR A 183 12.67 -7.93 9.26
CA THR A 183 12.07 -6.72 9.86
C THR A 183 11.20 -5.95 8.87
N TYR A 184 11.62 -5.87 7.60
CA TYR A 184 10.83 -5.30 6.52
C TYR A 184 9.52 -6.08 6.29
N LEU A 185 9.60 -7.41 6.12
CA LEU A 185 8.42 -8.24 5.84
C LEU A 185 7.45 -8.23 7.01
N GLU A 186 7.96 -8.19 8.23
CA GLU A 186 7.11 -8.09 9.42
C GLU A 186 6.40 -6.74 9.50
N ASN A 187 7.10 -5.64 9.21
CA ASN A 187 6.46 -4.33 9.11
C ASN A 187 5.34 -4.31 8.06
N LEU A 188 5.59 -4.89 6.88
CA LEU A 188 4.59 -4.96 5.80
C LEU A 188 3.36 -5.77 6.22
N ARG A 189 3.53 -6.88 6.95
CA ARG A 189 2.40 -7.65 7.50
C ARG A 189 1.60 -6.85 8.51
N ARG A 190 2.26 -6.12 9.41
CA ARG A 190 1.59 -5.28 10.41
C ARG A 190 0.77 -4.17 9.74
N LEU A 191 1.30 -3.54 8.69
CA LEU A 191 0.55 -2.56 7.90
C LEU A 191 -0.68 -3.18 7.23
N LEU A 192 -0.54 -4.36 6.60
CA LEU A 192 -1.66 -5.04 5.94
C LEU A 192 -2.75 -5.49 6.93
N ARG A 193 -2.36 -5.95 8.13
CA ARG A 193 -3.34 -6.24 9.19
C ARG A 193 -4.08 -5.00 9.66
N ALA A 194 -3.41 -3.85 9.73
CA ALA A 194 -4.07 -2.59 10.06
C ALA A 194 -5.06 -2.17 8.95
N VAL A 195 -4.71 -2.41 7.67
CA VAL A 195 -5.64 -2.23 6.54
C VAL A 195 -6.86 -3.15 6.67
N ASP A 196 -6.66 -4.41 7.04
CA ASP A 196 -7.77 -5.36 7.23
C ASP A 196 -8.68 -4.94 8.40
N ALA A 197 -8.10 -4.44 9.50
CA ALA A 197 -8.85 -3.91 10.62
C ALA A 197 -9.69 -2.68 10.23
N GLU A 198 -9.13 -1.73 9.47
CA GLU A 198 -9.88 -0.59 8.92
C GLU A 198 -11.03 -1.05 8.01
N ALA A 199 -10.78 -2.02 7.13
CA ALA A 199 -11.82 -2.59 6.27
C ALA A 199 -12.93 -3.30 7.05
N ALA A 200 -12.62 -3.81 8.25
CA ALA A 200 -13.59 -4.37 9.20
C ALA A 200 -14.31 -3.31 10.05
N GLY A 201 -14.00 -2.02 9.88
CA GLY A 201 -14.66 -0.90 10.54
C GLY A 201 -13.93 -0.31 11.75
N ALA A 202 -12.71 -0.78 12.06
CA ALA A 202 -11.90 -0.18 13.11
C ALA A 202 -11.41 1.23 12.71
N ASP A 203 -11.37 2.16 13.66
CA ASP A 203 -10.64 3.42 13.46
C ASP A 203 -9.11 3.19 13.50
N GLN A 204 -8.32 4.20 13.12
CA GLN A 204 -6.87 4.03 13.01
C GLN A 204 -6.17 3.71 14.35
N ILE A 205 -6.73 4.13 15.48
CA ILE A 205 -6.19 3.87 16.82
C ILE A 205 -6.54 2.45 17.24
N GLU A 206 -7.77 2.02 16.99
CA GLU A 206 -8.19 0.64 17.22
C GLU A 206 -7.38 -0.33 16.36
N ALA A 207 -7.26 -0.07 15.05
CA ALA A 207 -6.44 -0.87 14.13
C ALA A 207 -4.97 -0.94 14.58
N LEU A 208 -4.39 0.19 15.03
CA LEU A 208 -3.03 0.20 15.58
C LEU A 208 -2.91 -0.68 16.83
N ARG A 209 -3.86 -0.58 17.76
CA ARG A 209 -3.86 -1.41 18.98
C ARG A 209 -3.91 -2.89 18.63
N GLN A 210 -4.77 -3.30 17.69
CA GLN A 210 -4.86 -4.70 17.26
C GLN A 210 -3.51 -5.23 16.76
N VAL A 211 -2.77 -4.46 15.95
CA VAL A 211 -1.47 -4.90 15.40
C VAL A 211 -0.26 -4.70 16.32
N GLU A 212 -0.42 -4.01 17.46
CA GLU A 212 0.62 -3.90 18.49
C GLU A 212 0.53 -5.01 19.55
N HIS A 213 -0.65 -5.59 19.77
CA HIS A 213 -0.87 -6.60 20.82
C HIS A 213 -0.76 -8.04 20.32
N GLU A 214 -0.71 -8.26 19.01
CA GLU A 214 -0.47 -9.60 18.47
C GLU A 214 0.99 -9.99 18.66
N PRO A 215 1.29 -11.10 19.38
CA PRO A 215 2.64 -11.61 19.44
C PRO A 215 3.09 -11.97 18.03
N SER A 216 4.32 -11.56 17.68
CA SER A 216 4.95 -11.94 16.42
C SER A 216 4.89 -13.46 16.31
N ALA A 217 4.12 -13.97 15.34
CA ALA A 217 4.07 -15.40 15.07
C ALA A 217 5.44 -15.80 14.49
N VAL A 218 6.31 -16.31 15.36
CA VAL A 218 7.63 -16.87 15.01
C VAL A 218 7.44 -18.17 14.25
#